data_AF-A0AB32TZM7-F1
#
_entry.id   AF-A0AB32TZM7-F1
#
_cell.length_a   1.000
_cell.length_b   1.000
_cell.length_c   1.000
_cell.angle_alpha   90.00
_cell.angle_beta   90.00
_cell.angle_gamma   90.00
#
_symmetry.space_group_name_H-M   'P 1'
#
loop_
_entity.id
_entity.type
_entity.pdbx_description
1 polymer ?
#
loop_
_entity_poly.entity_id
_entity_poly.type
_entity_poly.pdbx_seq_one_letter_code
_entity_poly.pdbx_strand_id
1 'polypeptide(L)'
;MASKQWSGNYACREVRCPKLNMPANGGFKCTDGSYFNSRCQFFCSPGYTLTGDHSATCQSSRTWSGGNSVCNDVDPPVIKCPNVKEKTAEPGKLTAKVTWDTPEGKDAADGILTDVILKGKPPGSYFPEGNHKLSYTVFDRAENKATCRFNVRVRVRRCTPLSVPDNGWMKCDSAGDNYGATCEFRCLGGYDLKGSAARVCQFNMEWSGLETSCTPMNINVGVRSAAALLDQFYEKRRLLIISAPSAANHYYRFQMTNLQHAQCGLDLRHVTVIELVGVYPAQIGRIRHRLIAPGLALQLRLLLQLSQNSFSMVLLDKQGVDKQRYTFPITAAEIFTTIDTIPLRTEEAVLQKEAGQSC
;
A
#
# COMPACT_ATOMS: atom_id res chain seq x y z
N MET A 1 -66.45 79.57 61.90
CA MET A 1 -65.09 79.61 61.31
C MET A 1 -64.50 78.21 61.43
N ALA A 2 -64.34 77.48 60.33
CA ALA A 2 -63.72 76.16 60.34
C ALA A 2 -62.19 76.31 60.47
N SER A 3 -61.59 75.77 61.53
CA SER A 3 -60.14 75.78 61.70
C SER A 3 -59.51 74.87 60.64
N LYS A 4 -58.81 75.45 59.67
CA LYS A 4 -57.97 74.72 58.71
C LYS A 4 -56.67 74.29 59.38
N GLN A 5 -56.74 73.43 60.39
CA GLN A 5 -55.56 72.84 61.03
C GLN A 5 -55.77 71.36 61.26
N TRP A 6 -54.83 70.57 60.75
CA TRP A 6 -54.84 69.13 60.90
C TRP A 6 -54.50 68.74 62.34
N SER A 7 -55.32 67.91 62.98
CA SER A 7 -55.09 67.38 64.33
C SER A 7 -54.30 66.07 64.27
N GLY A 8 -52.97 66.14 64.17
CA GLY A 8 -52.08 64.99 64.31
C GLY A 8 -50.70 65.21 63.73
N ASN A 9 -49.65 64.77 64.43
CA ASN A 9 -48.30 64.68 63.85
C ASN A 9 -48.21 63.42 62.97
N TYR A 10 -48.58 63.53 61.71
CA TYR A 10 -48.43 62.44 60.73
C TYR A 10 -46.98 62.40 60.26
N ALA A 11 -46.23 61.38 60.67
CA ALA A 11 -44.88 61.13 60.16
C ALA A 11 -44.97 60.23 58.91
N CYS A 12 -44.83 60.82 57.72
CA CYS A 12 -44.67 60.05 56.49
C CYS A 12 -43.27 59.42 56.49
N ARG A 13 -43.18 58.13 56.79
CA ARG A 13 -41.93 57.38 56.71
C ARG A 13 -41.84 56.71 55.36
N GLU A 14 -40.85 57.12 54.58
CA GLU A 14 -40.56 56.53 53.28
C GLU A 14 -40.30 55.02 53.41
N VAL A 15 -40.96 54.23 52.58
CA VAL A 15 -40.76 52.77 52.50
C VAL A 15 -39.61 52.52 51.53
N ARG A 16 -38.53 51.93 52.04
CA ARG A 16 -37.37 51.50 51.24
C ARG A 16 -37.10 50.02 51.51
N CYS A 17 -36.92 49.26 50.45
CA CYS A 17 -36.53 47.86 50.52
C CYS A 17 -35.00 47.71 50.66
N PRO A 18 -34.50 46.57 51.17
CA PRO A 18 -33.07 46.27 51.20
C PRO A 18 -32.44 46.29 49.81
N LYS A 19 -31.12 46.48 49.74
CA LYS A 19 -30.37 46.38 48.48
C LYS A 19 -30.49 44.96 47.91
N LEU A 20 -30.94 44.85 46.66
CA LEU A 20 -30.96 43.57 45.93
C LEU A 20 -29.54 43.07 45.65
N ASN A 21 -29.35 41.76 45.76
CA ASN A 21 -28.11 41.12 45.34
C ASN A 21 -28.05 41.08 43.81
N MET A 22 -26.90 41.40 43.25
CA MET A 22 -26.68 41.34 41.80
C MET A 22 -26.46 39.88 41.38
N PRO A 23 -27.20 39.36 40.39
CA PRO A 23 -26.95 38.02 39.86
C PRO A 23 -25.53 37.95 39.29
N ALA A 24 -24.81 36.86 39.56
CA ALA A 24 -23.55 36.58 38.88
C ALA A 24 -23.80 36.49 37.37
N ASN A 25 -22.92 37.05 36.53
CA ASN A 25 -23.07 37.10 35.07
C ASN A 25 -24.37 37.75 34.58
N GLY A 26 -24.90 38.71 35.34
CA GLY A 26 -26.09 39.47 34.99
C GLY A 26 -26.21 40.77 35.78
N GLY A 27 -27.39 41.34 35.77
CA GLY A 27 -27.69 42.59 36.44
C GLY A 27 -29.18 42.84 36.57
N PHE A 28 -29.53 43.99 37.15
CA PHE A 28 -30.91 44.44 37.22
C PHE A 28 -31.00 45.95 37.03
N LYS A 29 -32.11 46.40 36.45
CA LYS A 29 -32.42 47.82 36.26
C LYS A 29 -33.73 48.15 36.98
N CYS A 30 -33.66 49.07 37.94
CA CYS A 30 -34.81 49.52 38.72
C CYS A 30 -35.36 50.83 38.19
N THR A 31 -36.68 51.02 38.26
CA THR A 31 -37.33 52.27 37.87
C THR A 31 -37.05 53.41 38.86
N ASP A 32 -36.99 53.10 40.16
CA ASP A 32 -36.78 54.10 41.20
C ASP A 32 -36.01 53.50 42.39
N GLY A 33 -34.78 53.06 42.13
CA GLY A 33 -33.88 52.49 43.15
C GLY A 33 -34.56 51.41 44.02
N SER A 34 -34.50 51.59 45.34
CA SER A 34 -35.13 50.70 46.33
C SER A 34 -36.38 51.30 46.99
N TYR A 35 -37.00 52.32 46.39
CA TYR A 35 -38.19 52.98 46.93
C TYR A 35 -39.46 52.13 46.71
N PHE A 36 -40.49 52.41 47.51
CA PHE A 36 -41.80 51.77 47.38
C PHE A 36 -42.32 51.81 45.94
N ASN A 37 -42.91 50.71 45.48
CA ASN A 37 -43.39 50.52 44.11
C ASN A 37 -42.30 50.55 43.01
N SER A 38 -41.02 50.71 43.33
CA SER A 38 -39.93 50.53 42.37
C SER A 38 -39.94 49.11 41.82
N ARG A 39 -39.90 48.96 40.50
CA ARG A 39 -39.83 47.68 39.80
C ARG A 39 -38.42 47.49 39.23
N CYS A 40 -37.73 46.45 39.69
CA CYS A 40 -36.43 46.04 39.20
C CYS A 40 -36.58 44.87 38.23
N GLN A 41 -36.12 45.05 36.99
CA GLN A 41 -36.11 44.00 35.98
C GLN A 41 -34.71 43.40 35.88
N PHE A 42 -34.62 42.08 35.96
CA PHE A 42 -33.36 41.34 35.86
C PHE A 42 -33.02 41.02 34.40
N PHE A 43 -31.74 40.97 34.09
CA PHE A 43 -31.20 40.58 32.80
C PHE A 43 -29.86 39.85 32.98
N CYS A 44 -29.51 38.98 32.04
CA CYS A 44 -28.23 38.28 32.05
C CYS A 44 -27.30 38.84 30.96
N SER A 45 -26.00 38.62 31.14
CA SER A 45 -25.00 38.85 30.10
C SER A 45 -25.23 37.90 28.90
N PRO A 46 -24.73 38.23 27.69
CA PRO A 46 -24.78 37.31 26.54
C PRO A 46 -24.23 35.92 26.90
N GLY A 47 -24.86 34.85 26.40
CA GLY A 47 -24.51 33.47 26.75
C GLY A 47 -25.29 32.89 27.94
N TYR A 48 -25.87 33.74 28.79
CA TYR A 48 -26.56 33.30 30.00
C TYR A 48 -28.07 33.52 29.92
N THR A 49 -28.83 32.55 30.43
CA THR A 49 -30.30 32.62 30.54
C THR A 49 -30.72 32.78 31.99
N LEU A 50 -31.67 33.69 32.22
CA LEU A 50 -32.22 33.96 33.55
C LEU A 50 -33.16 32.83 33.97
N THR A 51 -32.93 32.30 35.17
CA THR A 51 -33.83 31.35 35.86
C THR A 51 -34.30 31.94 37.18
N GLY A 52 -35.58 31.77 37.51
CA GLY A 52 -36.22 32.36 38.69
C GLY A 52 -36.98 33.65 38.39
N ASP A 53 -36.88 34.65 39.26
CA ASP A 53 -37.69 35.87 39.16
C ASP A 53 -37.21 36.83 38.05
N HIS A 54 -38.05 37.12 37.06
CA HIS A 54 -37.74 38.09 36.00
C HIS A 54 -37.82 39.56 36.45
N SER A 55 -38.60 39.84 37.51
CA SER A 55 -38.68 41.17 38.09
C SER A 55 -39.08 41.13 39.57
N ALA A 56 -38.62 42.11 40.34
CA ALA A 56 -39.00 42.30 41.74
C ALA A 56 -39.55 43.71 41.96
N THR A 57 -40.62 43.83 42.76
CA THR A 57 -41.23 45.11 43.12
C THR A 57 -41.16 45.34 44.63
N CYS A 58 -40.81 46.55 45.06
CA CYS A 58 -40.71 46.89 46.48
C CYS A 58 -42.11 47.10 47.09
N GLN A 59 -42.47 46.26 48.06
CA GLN A 59 -43.80 46.23 48.69
C GLN A 59 -43.87 47.13 49.94
N SER A 60 -45.10 47.41 50.41
CA SER A 60 -45.35 48.25 51.59
C SER A 60 -44.79 47.64 52.89
N SER A 61 -44.59 46.32 52.90
CA SER A 61 -43.91 45.53 53.93
C SER A 61 -42.39 45.77 54.01
N ARG A 62 -41.82 46.62 53.15
CA ARG A 62 -40.37 46.84 53.00
C ARG A 62 -39.60 45.61 52.52
N THR A 63 -40.29 44.69 51.85
CA THR A 63 -39.71 43.49 51.23
C THR A 63 -39.91 43.52 49.72
N TRP A 64 -39.02 42.88 48.98
CA TRP A 64 -39.19 42.68 47.55
C TRP A 64 -40.17 41.53 47.28
N SER A 65 -40.97 41.65 46.22
CA SER A 65 -41.89 40.59 45.77
C SER A 65 -41.19 39.33 45.24
N GLY A 66 -39.87 39.40 45.05
CA GLY A 66 -39.01 38.36 44.51
C GLY A 66 -37.55 38.82 44.61
N GLY A 67 -36.66 38.15 43.90
CA GLY A 67 -35.23 38.49 43.86
C GLY A 67 -34.31 37.28 43.83
N ASN A 68 -34.87 36.07 43.74
CA ASN A 68 -34.10 34.85 43.57
C ASN A 68 -33.95 34.57 42.08
N SER A 69 -33.05 35.31 41.43
CA SER A 69 -32.75 35.13 40.01
C SER A 69 -31.28 34.75 39.81
N VAL A 70 -31.07 33.73 38.98
CA VAL A 70 -29.73 33.17 38.69
C VAL A 70 -29.56 33.10 37.18
N CYS A 71 -28.42 33.60 36.70
CA CYS A 71 -28.04 33.50 35.29
C CYS A 71 -27.23 32.21 35.10
N ASN A 72 -27.83 31.24 34.40
CA ASN A 72 -27.16 29.99 34.06
C ASN A 72 -26.70 30.04 32.61
N ASP A 73 -25.48 29.59 32.37
CA ASP A 73 -24.98 29.39 31.03
C ASP A 73 -25.68 28.17 30.41
N VAL A 74 -26.27 28.37 29.24
CA VAL A 74 -26.99 27.35 28.48
C VAL A 74 -26.56 27.33 27.02
N ASP A 75 -25.65 28.24 26.63
CA ASP A 75 -25.25 28.38 25.24
C ASP A 75 -24.08 27.43 24.98
N PRO A 76 -24.20 26.47 24.04
CA PRO A 76 -23.11 25.55 23.77
C PRO A 76 -21.94 26.26 23.07
N PRO A 77 -20.70 25.81 23.32
CA PRO A 77 -19.53 26.42 22.69
C PRO A 77 -19.56 26.30 21.16
N VAL A 78 -18.93 27.23 20.45
CA VAL A 78 -18.84 27.18 18.98
C VAL A 78 -17.46 26.68 18.56
N ILE A 79 -17.42 25.56 17.82
CA ILE A 79 -16.19 24.94 17.32
C ILE A 79 -16.11 25.02 15.78
N LYS A 80 -14.96 25.44 15.24
CA LYS A 80 -14.73 25.46 13.79
C LYS A 80 -14.12 24.14 13.31
N CYS A 81 -14.75 23.49 12.34
CA CYS A 81 -14.25 22.21 11.83
C CYS A 81 -13.06 22.35 10.87
N PRO A 82 -12.07 21.43 10.93
CA PRO A 82 -11.01 21.38 9.95
C PRO A 82 -11.54 21.06 8.55
N ASN A 83 -10.97 21.71 7.53
CA ASN A 83 -11.34 21.50 6.13
C ASN A 83 -10.30 20.63 5.41
N VAL A 84 -10.19 19.36 5.80
CA VAL A 84 -9.35 18.38 5.10
C VAL A 84 -10.23 17.46 4.27
N LYS A 85 -10.10 17.55 2.94
CA LYS A 85 -10.96 16.78 2.02
C LYS A 85 -10.34 15.48 1.57
N GLU A 86 -9.07 15.51 1.12
CA GLU A 86 -8.45 14.34 0.50
C GLU A 86 -6.93 14.35 0.61
N LYS A 87 -6.34 13.16 0.82
CA LYS A 87 -4.89 12.93 0.77
C LYS A 87 -4.58 11.68 -0.04
N THR A 88 -3.57 11.77 -0.89
CA THR A 88 -3.08 10.66 -1.69
C THR A 88 -1.91 9.99 -0.97
N ALA A 89 -1.84 8.67 -1.02
CA ALA A 89 -0.70 7.92 -0.50
C ALA A 89 0.58 8.25 -1.27
N GLU A 90 1.71 8.24 -0.56
CA GLU A 90 3.05 8.39 -1.14
C GLU A 90 3.44 7.17 -1.98
N PRO A 91 4.46 7.29 -2.87
CA PRO A 91 4.93 6.17 -3.68
C PRO A 91 5.29 4.94 -2.82
N GLY A 92 4.85 3.76 -3.24
CA GLY A 92 5.13 2.49 -2.58
C GLY A 92 4.32 2.25 -1.28
N LYS A 93 3.45 3.18 -0.88
CA LYS A 93 2.67 3.09 0.38
C LYS A 93 1.17 2.93 0.12
N LEU A 94 0.51 2.24 1.05
CA LEU A 94 -0.96 2.10 1.11
C LEU A 94 -1.62 3.04 2.13
N THR A 95 -0.81 3.87 2.78
CA THR A 95 -1.23 4.80 3.82
C THR A 95 -0.75 6.21 3.51
N ALA A 96 -1.53 7.21 3.88
CA ALA A 96 -1.13 8.61 3.81
C ALA A 96 -0.97 9.20 5.22
N LYS A 97 0.05 10.05 5.41
CA LYS A 97 0.17 10.88 6.60
C LYS A 97 -0.80 12.06 6.48
N VAL A 98 -1.70 12.20 7.43
CA VAL A 98 -2.75 13.24 7.39
C VAL A 98 -2.55 14.22 8.53
N THR A 99 -2.39 15.50 8.20
CA THR A 99 -2.30 16.61 9.16
C THR A 99 -3.48 17.57 8.97
N TRP A 100 -3.93 18.15 10.07
CA TRP A 100 -4.92 19.22 10.12
C TRP A 100 -4.68 20.07 11.35
N ASP A 101 -5.13 21.32 11.31
CA ASP A 101 -5.07 22.21 12.46
C ASP A 101 -6.11 21.77 13.49
N THR A 102 -5.68 21.69 14.76
CA THR A 102 -6.58 21.37 15.86
C THR A 102 -7.69 22.42 15.92
N PRO A 103 -8.98 22.03 15.89
CA PRO A 103 -10.07 22.98 15.80
C PRO A 103 -10.12 23.86 17.04
N GLU A 104 -10.11 25.18 16.82
CA GLU A 104 -10.33 26.15 17.88
C GLU A 104 -11.85 26.32 18.12
N GLY A 105 -12.22 26.39 19.38
CA GLY A 105 -13.56 26.74 19.80
C GLY A 105 -13.57 27.97 20.70
N LYS A 106 -14.69 28.67 20.72
CA LYS A 106 -14.95 29.79 21.64
C LYS A 106 -16.35 29.62 22.22
N ASP A 107 -16.45 29.87 23.51
CA ASP A 107 -17.73 30.01 24.17
C ASP A 107 -18.18 31.48 24.21
N ALA A 108 -19.49 31.74 24.13
CA ALA A 108 -20.05 33.09 24.10
C ALA A 108 -20.29 33.66 25.52
N ALA A 109 -20.41 32.80 26.53
CA ALA A 109 -20.73 33.17 27.90
C ALA A 109 -19.45 33.56 28.68
N ASP A 110 -18.41 32.74 28.64
CA ASP A 110 -17.15 33.01 29.38
C ASP A 110 -15.88 32.89 28.53
N GLY A 111 -15.98 32.32 27.33
CA GLY A 111 -14.87 32.15 26.40
C GLY A 111 -13.89 31.02 26.77
N ILE A 112 -14.21 30.17 27.75
CA ILE A 112 -13.33 29.13 28.27
C ILE A 112 -13.87 27.73 27.90
N LEU A 113 -12.99 26.89 27.34
CA LEU A 113 -13.26 25.47 27.13
C LEU A 113 -12.51 24.64 28.18
N THR A 114 -13.17 23.64 28.73
CA THR A 114 -12.63 22.78 29.80
C THR A 114 -11.95 21.54 29.23
N ASP A 115 -12.66 20.79 28.39
CA ASP A 115 -12.18 19.51 27.85
C ASP A 115 -12.30 19.44 26.32
N VAL A 116 -11.32 18.78 25.69
CA VAL A 116 -11.30 18.50 24.25
C VAL A 116 -11.08 17.00 24.01
N ILE A 117 -12.11 16.33 23.49
CA ILE A 117 -12.07 14.89 23.20
C ILE A 117 -12.01 14.66 21.70
N LEU A 118 -10.96 13.97 21.23
CA LEU A 118 -10.84 13.47 19.88
C LEU A 118 -11.29 12.02 19.78
N LYS A 119 -12.27 11.75 18.91
CA LYS A 119 -12.62 10.40 18.46
C LYS A 119 -11.94 10.13 17.11
N GLY A 120 -10.93 9.26 17.14
CA GLY A 120 -10.15 8.80 15.99
C GLY A 120 -8.65 8.98 16.21
N LYS A 121 -7.85 8.96 15.13
CA LYS A 121 -6.38 9.13 15.21
C LYS A 121 -6.00 10.62 15.27
N PRO A 122 -4.92 10.98 16.00
CA PRO A 122 -4.45 12.36 16.08
C PRO A 122 -3.87 12.88 14.75
N PRO A 123 -3.81 14.22 14.57
CA PRO A 123 -3.18 14.82 13.40
C PRO A 123 -1.71 14.38 13.30
N GLY A 124 -1.23 14.20 12.06
CA GLY A 124 0.11 13.68 11.77
C GLY A 124 0.21 12.15 11.76
N SER A 125 -0.89 11.43 12.06
CA SER A 125 -0.93 9.96 11.98
C SER A 125 -1.01 9.44 10.54
N TYR A 126 -0.67 8.16 10.37
CA TYR A 126 -0.91 7.42 9.13
C TYR A 126 -2.31 6.82 9.11
N PHE A 127 -3.00 7.02 8.00
CA PHE A 127 -4.34 6.50 7.73
C PHE A 127 -4.30 5.55 6.51
N PRO A 128 -4.94 4.37 6.59
CA PRO A 128 -5.05 3.47 5.44
C PRO A 128 -6.03 3.99 4.39
N GLU A 129 -6.03 3.39 3.21
CA GLU A 129 -7.00 3.67 2.15
C GLU A 129 -8.45 3.64 2.66
N GLY A 130 -9.25 4.64 2.27
CA GLY A 130 -10.67 4.73 2.62
C GLY A 130 -11.10 6.04 3.25
N ASN A 131 -12.33 6.05 3.78
CA ASN A 131 -12.94 7.21 4.42
C ASN A 131 -12.87 7.08 5.94
N HIS A 132 -12.23 8.03 6.60
CA HIS A 132 -12.05 8.08 8.05
C HIS A 132 -12.90 9.18 8.66
N LYS A 133 -13.86 8.81 9.51
CA LYS A 133 -14.71 9.76 10.23
C LYS A 133 -14.04 10.17 11.53
N LEU A 134 -13.79 11.46 11.70
CA LEU A 134 -13.16 12.05 12.88
C LEU A 134 -14.15 12.98 13.56
N SER A 135 -14.06 13.07 14.89
CA SER A 135 -14.92 13.97 15.65
C SER A 135 -14.20 14.58 16.83
N TYR A 136 -14.30 15.91 16.95
CA TYR A 136 -13.90 16.65 18.15
C TYR A 136 -15.15 17.00 18.95
N THR A 137 -15.11 16.76 20.26
CA THR A 137 -16.12 17.21 21.21
C THR A 137 -15.45 18.13 22.20
N VAL A 138 -16.02 19.32 22.40
CA VAL A 138 -15.55 20.30 23.39
C VAL A 138 -16.64 20.58 24.41
N PHE A 139 -16.23 20.88 25.62
CA PHE A 139 -17.11 21.21 26.74
C PHE A 139 -16.79 22.61 27.27
N ASP A 140 -17.81 23.32 27.74
CA ASP A 140 -17.64 24.56 28.51
C ASP A 140 -17.57 24.25 30.03
N ARG A 141 -17.63 25.29 30.87
CA ARG A 141 -17.67 25.13 32.33
C ARG A 141 -19.04 24.73 32.88
N ALA A 142 -20.10 25.01 32.14
CA ALA A 142 -21.47 24.64 32.48
C ALA A 142 -21.84 23.22 31.99
N GLU A 143 -20.85 22.48 31.47
CA GLU A 143 -20.97 21.15 30.88
C GLU A 143 -21.80 21.09 29.58
N ASN A 144 -22.09 22.22 28.94
CA ASN A 144 -22.64 22.18 27.58
C ASN A 144 -21.56 21.70 26.61
N LYS A 145 -22.00 21.00 25.56
CA LYS A 145 -21.09 20.33 24.61
C LYS A 145 -21.34 20.77 23.19
N ALA A 146 -20.26 20.88 22.44
CA ALA A 146 -20.30 21.06 21.00
C ALA A 146 -19.45 20.00 20.31
N THR A 147 -19.95 19.52 19.16
CA THR A 147 -19.30 18.45 18.41
C THR A 147 -19.07 18.87 16.98
N CYS A 148 -17.80 18.88 16.57
CA CYS A 148 -17.40 18.97 15.18
C CYS A 148 -17.17 17.57 14.62
N ARG A 149 -17.69 17.29 13.41
CA ARG A 149 -17.43 16.05 12.67
C ARG A 149 -16.88 16.39 11.29
N PHE A 150 -15.82 15.70 10.90
CA PHE A 150 -15.21 15.83 9.58
C PHE A 150 -14.69 14.49 9.08
N ASN A 151 -14.57 14.36 7.77
CA ASN A 151 -14.16 13.13 7.12
C ASN A 151 -12.85 13.36 6.38
N VAL A 152 -11.90 12.44 6.53
CA VAL A 152 -10.66 12.41 5.77
C VAL A 152 -10.73 11.25 4.79
N ARG A 153 -10.62 11.53 3.49
CA ARG A 153 -10.50 10.50 2.46
C ARG A 153 -9.04 10.28 2.10
N VAL A 154 -8.57 9.05 2.26
CA VAL A 154 -7.26 8.60 1.78
C VAL A 154 -7.45 7.79 0.51
N ARG A 155 -6.78 8.19 -0.58
CA ARG A 155 -6.76 7.42 -1.83
C ARG A 155 -5.39 6.83 -2.10
N VAL A 156 -5.38 5.57 -2.53
CA VAL A 156 -4.23 4.94 -3.17
C VAL A 156 -4.50 4.94 -4.67
N ARG A 157 -3.61 5.52 -5.46
CA ARG A 157 -3.71 5.46 -6.92
C ARG A 157 -3.17 4.10 -7.36
N ARG A 158 -3.87 3.43 -8.27
CA ARG A 158 -3.49 2.09 -8.76
C ARG A 158 -3.46 2.08 -10.27
N CYS A 159 -2.47 1.42 -10.83
CA CYS A 159 -2.39 1.12 -12.25
C CYS A 159 -3.22 -0.12 -12.58
N THR A 160 -3.41 -0.42 -13.86
CA THR A 160 -4.04 -1.67 -14.29
C THR A 160 -3.21 -2.86 -13.79
N PRO A 161 -3.80 -3.90 -13.18
CA PRO A 161 -3.04 -5.07 -12.74
C PRO A 161 -2.28 -5.71 -13.92
N LEU A 162 -0.98 -5.94 -13.75
CA LEU A 162 -0.16 -6.63 -14.74
C LEU A 162 -0.35 -8.14 -14.63
N SER A 163 -0.31 -8.82 -15.78
CA SER A 163 -0.27 -10.28 -15.85
C SER A 163 1.16 -10.79 -15.92
N VAL A 164 1.36 -12.02 -15.46
CA VAL A 164 2.63 -12.73 -15.64
C VAL A 164 2.79 -13.06 -17.13
N PRO A 165 3.96 -12.79 -17.76
CA PRO A 165 4.19 -13.16 -19.14
C PRO A 165 4.28 -14.68 -19.30
N ASP A 166 3.75 -15.19 -20.42
CA ASP A 166 3.91 -16.61 -20.78
C ASP A 166 5.38 -17.00 -20.79
N ASN A 167 5.73 -18.14 -20.19
CA ASN A 167 7.12 -18.60 -20.06
C ASN A 167 8.03 -17.62 -19.30
N GLY A 168 7.48 -16.85 -18.38
CA GLY A 168 8.21 -15.99 -17.46
C GLY A 168 7.58 -15.97 -16.07
N TRP A 169 8.16 -15.15 -15.20
CA TRP A 169 7.64 -14.85 -13.88
C TRP A 169 7.74 -13.35 -13.60
N MET A 170 6.87 -12.88 -12.71
CA MET A 170 6.79 -11.48 -12.29
C MET A 170 6.84 -11.42 -10.77
N LYS A 171 7.65 -10.52 -10.23
CA LYS A 171 7.69 -10.21 -8.80
C LYS A 171 7.49 -8.72 -8.63
N CYS A 172 6.47 -8.35 -7.85
CA CYS A 172 6.21 -6.95 -7.54
C CYS A 172 6.47 -6.65 -6.06
N ASP A 173 6.83 -5.41 -5.75
CA ASP A 173 6.86 -4.88 -4.40
C ASP A 173 5.49 -4.32 -3.96
N SER A 174 5.42 -3.85 -2.71
CA SER A 174 4.22 -3.24 -2.12
C SER A 174 2.94 -4.08 -2.31
N ALA A 175 1.89 -3.54 -2.94
CA ALA A 175 0.65 -4.25 -3.26
C ALA A 175 0.54 -4.68 -4.73
N GLY A 176 1.62 -4.53 -5.51
CA GLY A 176 1.70 -4.97 -6.91
C GLY A 176 1.13 -4.00 -7.94
N ASP A 177 0.23 -3.09 -7.57
CA ASP A 177 -0.41 -2.15 -8.52
C ASP A 177 -0.48 -0.70 -8.03
N ASN A 178 -0.10 -0.42 -6.78
CA ASN A 178 -0.20 0.91 -6.21
C ASN A 178 0.85 1.85 -6.81
N TYR A 179 0.58 3.15 -6.81
CA TYR A 179 1.53 4.17 -7.24
C TYR A 179 2.88 3.99 -6.55
N GLY A 180 3.94 3.96 -7.35
CA GLY A 180 5.31 3.67 -6.92
C GLY A 180 5.67 2.19 -6.80
N ALA A 181 4.71 1.26 -7.00
CA ALA A 181 5.01 -0.16 -7.05
C ALA A 181 5.86 -0.49 -8.29
N THR A 182 6.86 -1.34 -8.10
CA THR A 182 7.77 -1.84 -9.12
C THR A 182 7.56 -3.33 -9.30
N CYS A 183 7.27 -3.75 -10.54
CA CYS A 183 7.18 -5.14 -10.94
C CYS A 183 8.40 -5.48 -11.81
N GLU A 184 9.19 -6.45 -11.36
CA GLU A 184 10.30 -7.03 -12.09
C GLU A 184 9.86 -8.29 -12.83
N PHE A 185 10.34 -8.44 -14.06
CA PHE A 185 10.03 -9.55 -14.95
C PHE A 185 11.29 -10.32 -15.26
N ARG A 186 11.20 -11.65 -15.25
CA ARG A 186 12.25 -12.51 -15.78
C ARG A 186 11.64 -13.63 -16.61
N CYS A 187 12.35 -14.04 -17.64
CA CYS A 187 11.95 -15.16 -18.48
C CYS A 187 12.53 -16.47 -17.96
N LEU A 188 11.84 -17.57 -18.24
CA LEU A 188 12.37 -18.90 -18.01
C LEU A 188 13.58 -19.16 -18.92
N GLY A 189 14.40 -20.14 -18.52
CA GLY A 189 15.60 -20.49 -19.25
C GLY A 189 15.27 -20.87 -20.69
N GLY A 190 15.87 -20.13 -21.63
CA GLY A 190 15.65 -20.36 -23.06
C GLY A 190 14.59 -19.52 -23.73
N TYR A 191 14.06 -18.53 -23.01
CA TYR A 191 13.31 -17.43 -23.56
C TYR A 191 14.10 -16.14 -23.31
N ASP A 192 14.09 -15.24 -24.29
CA ASP A 192 14.66 -13.90 -24.17
C ASP A 192 13.54 -12.90 -23.86
N LEU A 193 13.83 -12.00 -22.93
CA LEU A 193 12.93 -10.91 -22.56
C LEU A 193 12.87 -9.86 -23.68
N LYS A 194 11.65 -9.54 -24.11
CA LYS A 194 11.34 -8.41 -24.99
C LYS A 194 10.51 -7.39 -24.21
N GLY A 195 10.84 -6.11 -24.36
CA GLY A 195 10.22 -5.04 -23.59
C GLY A 195 11.04 -4.66 -22.35
N SER A 196 10.36 -4.23 -21.30
CA SER A 196 11.03 -3.74 -20.08
C SER A 196 11.26 -4.86 -19.06
N ALA A 197 12.47 -4.95 -18.50
CA ALA A 197 12.78 -5.91 -17.43
C ALA A 197 12.12 -5.56 -16.09
N ALA A 198 11.75 -4.29 -15.91
CA ALA A 198 10.99 -3.81 -14.77
C ALA A 198 10.06 -2.68 -15.19
N ARG A 199 8.89 -2.58 -14.55
CA ARG A 199 7.90 -1.52 -14.78
C ARG A 199 7.46 -0.92 -13.45
N VAL A 200 7.23 0.38 -13.42
CA VAL A 200 6.86 1.15 -12.22
C VAL A 200 5.51 1.81 -12.45
N CYS A 201 4.59 1.67 -11.49
CA CYS A 201 3.28 2.33 -11.55
C CYS A 201 3.45 3.83 -11.28
N GLN A 202 3.16 4.65 -12.29
CA GLN A 202 3.40 6.08 -12.26
C GLN A 202 2.23 6.87 -11.68
N PHE A 203 2.46 8.16 -11.42
CA PHE A 203 1.45 9.02 -10.83
C PHE A 203 0.21 9.14 -11.71
N ASN A 204 0.35 9.12 -13.04
CA ASN A 204 -0.78 9.16 -13.99
C ASN A 204 -1.61 7.86 -14.04
N MET A 205 -1.29 6.85 -13.22
CA MET A 205 -1.94 5.53 -13.18
C MET A 205 -1.61 4.66 -14.40
N GLU A 206 -0.49 4.96 -15.08
CA GLU A 206 0.06 4.14 -16.14
C GLU A 206 1.38 3.48 -15.71
N TRP A 207 1.69 2.35 -16.31
CA TRP A 207 2.95 1.67 -16.09
C TRP A 207 4.04 2.25 -16.98
N SER A 208 5.22 2.47 -16.40
CA SER A 208 6.40 2.86 -17.17
C SER A 208 6.83 1.74 -18.15
N GLY A 209 7.62 2.14 -19.14
CA GLY A 209 8.27 1.22 -20.07
C GLY A 209 7.30 0.54 -21.04
N LEU A 210 7.81 -0.51 -21.68
CA LEU A 210 7.08 -1.30 -22.67
C LEU A 210 6.56 -2.58 -22.04
N GLU A 211 5.48 -3.11 -22.62
CA GLU A 211 4.94 -4.42 -22.25
C GLU A 211 6.00 -5.52 -22.39
N THR A 212 6.04 -6.41 -21.41
CA THR A 212 7.07 -7.43 -21.29
C THR A 212 6.56 -8.76 -21.83
N SER A 213 7.31 -9.38 -22.73
CA SER A 213 7.01 -10.71 -23.27
C SER A 213 8.26 -11.58 -23.32
N CYS A 214 8.08 -12.89 -23.13
CA CYS A 214 9.17 -13.86 -23.19
C CYS A 214 9.07 -14.66 -24.48
N THR A 215 10.04 -14.45 -25.37
CA THR A 215 10.07 -15.10 -26.70
C THR A 215 11.15 -16.19 -26.74
N PRO A 216 10.96 -17.32 -27.43
CA PRO A 216 11.99 -18.36 -27.51
C PRO A 216 13.34 -17.80 -27.98
N MET A 217 14.42 -18.19 -27.30
CA MET A 217 15.77 -17.75 -27.63
C MET A 217 16.15 -18.15 -29.06
N ASN A 218 16.73 -17.20 -29.81
CA ASN A 218 17.18 -17.48 -31.17
C ASN A 218 18.65 -17.94 -31.17
N ILE A 219 18.88 -19.24 -31.33
CA ILE A 219 20.23 -19.84 -31.30
C ILE A 219 20.93 -19.62 -32.65
N ASN A 220 21.94 -18.76 -32.69
CA ASN A 220 22.77 -18.56 -33.87
C ASN A 220 23.83 -19.67 -34.00
N VAL A 221 23.60 -20.60 -34.93
CA VAL A 221 24.54 -21.69 -35.26
C VAL A 221 25.61 -21.26 -36.29
N GLY A 222 25.49 -20.08 -36.90
CA GLY A 222 26.42 -19.53 -37.89
C GLY A 222 27.63 -18.82 -37.29
N VAL A 223 27.99 -19.14 -36.04
CA VAL A 223 29.13 -18.55 -35.34
C VAL A 223 30.46 -19.20 -35.75
N ARG A 224 31.57 -18.47 -35.52
CA ARG A 224 32.90 -18.90 -35.97
C ARG A 224 33.66 -19.77 -34.96
N SER A 225 33.25 -19.78 -33.69
CA SER A 225 33.93 -20.53 -32.63
C SER A 225 32.96 -21.30 -31.74
N ALA A 226 33.42 -22.43 -31.19
CA ALA A 226 32.66 -23.21 -30.20
C ALA A 226 32.33 -22.39 -28.95
N ALA A 227 33.26 -21.58 -28.45
CA ALA A 227 33.03 -20.69 -27.32
C ALA A 227 31.87 -19.72 -27.58
N ALA A 228 31.83 -19.07 -28.75
CA ALA A 228 30.73 -18.16 -29.13
C ALA A 228 29.38 -18.87 -29.30
N LEU A 229 29.37 -20.17 -29.59
CA LEU A 229 28.15 -20.96 -29.59
C LEU A 229 27.68 -21.24 -28.16
N LEU A 230 28.59 -21.67 -27.28
CA LEU A 230 28.27 -22.01 -25.89
C LEU A 230 27.86 -20.79 -25.06
N ASP A 231 28.48 -19.63 -25.32
CA ASP A 231 28.18 -18.36 -24.65
C ASP A 231 26.70 -17.95 -24.78
N GLN A 232 26.05 -18.29 -25.91
CA GLN A 232 24.62 -18.04 -26.11
C GLN A 232 23.72 -18.77 -25.09
N PHE A 233 24.22 -19.83 -24.45
CA PHE A 233 23.49 -20.61 -23.45
C PHE A 233 23.89 -20.27 -22.01
N TYR A 234 24.96 -19.49 -21.82
CA TYR A 234 25.46 -19.09 -20.51
C TYR A 234 24.36 -18.38 -19.70
N GLU A 235 24.19 -18.79 -18.44
CA GLU A 235 23.12 -18.41 -17.51
C GLU A 235 21.68 -18.69 -17.97
N LYS A 236 21.48 -19.17 -19.19
CA LYS A 236 20.15 -19.39 -19.78
C LYS A 236 19.73 -20.86 -19.77
N ARG A 237 20.58 -21.77 -20.25
CA ARG A 237 20.23 -23.19 -20.44
C ARG A 237 21.38 -24.11 -20.07
N ARG A 238 21.04 -25.30 -19.58
CA ARG A 238 21.95 -26.43 -19.40
C ARG A 238 22.16 -27.12 -20.75
N LEU A 239 23.31 -27.73 -20.98
CA LEU A 239 23.61 -28.39 -22.25
C LEU A 239 23.83 -29.88 -22.02
N LEU A 240 23.11 -30.72 -22.77
CA LEU A 240 23.39 -32.14 -22.90
C LEU A 240 24.00 -32.38 -24.28
N ILE A 241 25.29 -32.63 -24.33
CA ILE A 241 26.03 -32.76 -25.59
C ILE A 241 26.29 -34.24 -25.82
N ILE A 242 25.81 -34.77 -26.94
CA ILE A 242 25.86 -36.19 -27.30
C ILE A 242 26.78 -36.35 -28.51
N SER A 243 27.87 -37.08 -28.36
CA SER A 243 28.82 -37.40 -29.43
C SER A 243 28.76 -38.88 -29.79
N ALA A 244 28.69 -39.18 -31.09
CA ALA A 244 28.73 -40.56 -31.59
C ALA A 244 29.44 -40.66 -32.95
N PRO A 245 30.07 -41.82 -33.26
CA PRO A 245 30.82 -42.02 -34.51
C PRO A 245 29.93 -42.07 -35.76
N SER A 246 28.65 -42.41 -35.62
CA SER A 246 27.70 -42.51 -36.73
C SER A 246 26.26 -42.47 -36.22
N ALA A 247 25.32 -42.03 -37.06
CA ALA A 247 23.88 -42.06 -36.76
C ALA A 247 23.34 -43.49 -36.60
N ALA A 248 24.05 -44.49 -37.14
CA ALA A 248 23.73 -45.90 -36.96
C ALA A 248 24.19 -46.47 -35.62
N ASN A 249 24.96 -45.73 -34.82
CA ASN A 249 25.46 -46.21 -33.53
C ASN A 249 24.29 -46.57 -32.59
N HIS A 250 24.34 -47.77 -32.02
CA HIS A 250 23.26 -48.31 -31.19
C HIS A 250 22.97 -47.45 -29.95
N TYR A 251 24.02 -47.00 -29.24
CA TYR A 251 23.89 -46.16 -28.05
C TYR A 251 23.30 -44.79 -28.37
N TYR A 252 23.72 -44.16 -29.46
CA TYR A 252 23.13 -42.91 -29.93
C TYR A 252 21.64 -43.06 -30.22
N ARG A 253 21.23 -44.09 -30.97
CA ARG A 253 19.82 -44.32 -31.30
C ARG A 253 18.98 -44.54 -30.04
N PHE A 254 19.46 -45.37 -29.11
CA PHE A 254 18.77 -45.62 -27.85
C PHE A 254 18.61 -44.34 -27.02
N GLN A 255 19.68 -43.54 -26.89
CA GLN A 255 19.62 -42.29 -26.15
C GLN A 255 18.63 -41.30 -26.77
N MET A 256 18.63 -41.15 -28.10
CA MET A 256 17.73 -40.23 -28.78
C MET A 256 16.26 -40.64 -28.62
N THR A 257 15.95 -41.94 -28.72
CA THR A 257 14.59 -42.45 -28.47
C THR A 257 14.14 -42.20 -27.03
N ASN A 258 15.03 -42.40 -26.06
CA ASN A 258 14.74 -42.13 -24.65
C ASN A 258 14.47 -40.63 -24.41
N LEU A 259 15.28 -39.72 -24.97
CA LEU A 259 15.09 -38.28 -24.81
C LEU A 259 13.83 -37.75 -25.51
N GLN A 260 13.43 -38.36 -26.63
CA GLN A 260 12.24 -37.95 -27.38
C GLN A 260 10.95 -38.05 -26.54
N HIS A 261 10.83 -39.06 -25.67
CA HIS A 261 9.68 -39.23 -24.78
C HIS A 261 9.74 -38.33 -23.54
N ALA A 262 10.87 -37.67 -23.29
CA ALA A 262 11.13 -36.90 -22.08
C ALA A 262 11.26 -35.38 -22.33
N GLN A 263 10.73 -34.91 -23.48
CA GLN A 263 10.88 -33.52 -23.94
C GLN A 263 10.37 -32.50 -22.91
N CYS A 264 9.21 -32.76 -22.30
CA CYS A 264 8.63 -31.91 -21.27
C CYS A 264 9.57 -31.75 -20.06
N GLY A 265 10.13 -32.87 -19.57
CA GLY A 265 11.04 -32.86 -18.43
C GLY A 265 12.39 -32.17 -18.71
N LEU A 266 12.86 -32.21 -19.96
CA LEU A 266 14.04 -31.47 -20.43
C LEU A 266 13.77 -29.96 -20.48
N ASP A 267 12.62 -29.55 -21.01
CA ASP A 267 12.24 -28.14 -21.12
C ASP A 267 12.03 -27.52 -19.72
N LEU A 268 11.38 -28.22 -18.77
CA LEU A 268 11.30 -27.79 -17.37
C LEU A 268 12.68 -27.59 -16.72
N ARG A 269 13.67 -28.38 -17.11
CA ARG A 269 15.05 -28.30 -16.57
C ARG A 269 15.95 -27.39 -17.39
N HIS A 270 15.39 -26.66 -18.35
CA HIS A 270 16.09 -25.75 -19.26
C HIS A 270 17.25 -26.43 -20.01
N VAL A 271 17.07 -27.69 -20.44
CA VAL A 271 18.12 -28.46 -21.12
C VAL A 271 18.02 -28.27 -22.63
N THR A 272 19.14 -27.96 -23.28
CA THR A 272 19.32 -28.06 -24.73
C THR A 272 20.15 -29.28 -25.07
N VAL A 273 19.66 -30.10 -25.99
CA VAL A 273 20.43 -31.23 -26.53
C VAL A 273 21.20 -30.75 -27.76
N ILE A 274 22.52 -30.99 -27.77
CA ILE A 274 23.40 -30.78 -28.92
C ILE A 274 23.92 -32.13 -29.37
N GLU A 275 23.64 -32.51 -30.61
CA GLU A 275 24.06 -33.78 -31.19
C GLU A 275 25.28 -33.55 -32.07
N LEU A 276 26.32 -34.37 -31.93
CA LEU A 276 27.55 -34.35 -32.71
C LEU A 276 27.77 -35.75 -33.27
N VAL A 277 27.45 -35.96 -34.53
CA VAL A 277 27.36 -37.31 -35.14
C VAL A 277 28.28 -37.42 -36.34
N GLY A 278 28.97 -38.55 -36.47
CA GLY A 278 29.93 -38.78 -37.55
C GLY A 278 31.37 -38.49 -37.13
N VAL A 279 32.31 -38.72 -38.03
CA VAL A 279 33.75 -38.45 -37.84
C VAL A 279 34.18 -37.35 -38.81
N TYR A 280 35.09 -36.48 -38.39
CA TYR A 280 35.64 -35.43 -39.26
C TYR A 280 36.29 -36.05 -40.52
N PRO A 281 36.09 -35.49 -41.72
CA PRO A 281 35.43 -34.22 -42.03
C PRO A 281 33.91 -34.30 -42.28
N ALA A 282 33.32 -35.51 -42.31
CA ALA A 282 31.91 -35.73 -42.67
C ALA A 282 30.92 -35.63 -41.49
N GLN A 283 31.41 -35.27 -40.30
CA GLN A 283 30.57 -35.10 -39.12
C GLN A 283 29.59 -33.94 -39.24
N ILE A 284 28.45 -34.05 -38.57
CA ILE A 284 27.41 -33.04 -38.51
C ILE A 284 27.06 -32.78 -37.05
N GLY A 285 26.92 -31.50 -36.69
CA GLY A 285 26.30 -31.14 -35.43
C GLY A 285 24.84 -30.73 -35.63
N ARG A 286 23.99 -30.88 -34.61
CA ARG A 286 22.58 -30.49 -34.65
C ARG A 286 22.10 -29.95 -33.31
N ILE A 287 21.29 -28.90 -33.36
CA ILE A 287 20.48 -28.41 -32.24
C ILE A 287 19.03 -28.30 -32.72
N ARG A 288 18.16 -29.20 -32.25
CA ARG A 288 16.79 -29.34 -32.77
C ARG A 288 16.79 -29.53 -34.31
N HIS A 289 16.30 -28.54 -35.06
CA HIS A 289 16.27 -28.54 -36.53
C HIS A 289 17.45 -27.79 -37.17
N ARG A 290 18.32 -27.15 -36.39
CA ARG A 290 19.43 -26.34 -36.91
C ARG A 290 20.69 -27.17 -37.01
N LEU A 291 21.31 -27.17 -38.19
CA LEU A 291 22.57 -27.85 -38.45
C LEU A 291 23.75 -26.97 -38.03
N ILE A 292 24.75 -27.59 -37.42
CA ILE A 292 26.04 -26.99 -37.07
C ILE A 292 27.05 -27.49 -38.11
N ALA A 293 27.83 -26.55 -38.66
CA ALA A 293 28.87 -26.86 -39.63
C ALA A 293 29.90 -27.87 -39.08
N PRO A 294 30.46 -28.78 -39.92
CA PRO A 294 31.40 -29.81 -39.48
C PRO A 294 32.60 -29.25 -38.70
N GLY A 295 33.14 -28.09 -39.10
CA GLY A 295 34.25 -27.44 -38.41
C GLY A 295 33.89 -26.96 -37.00
N LEU A 296 32.69 -26.40 -36.81
CA LEU A 296 32.23 -25.96 -35.50
C LEU A 296 31.91 -27.16 -34.59
N ALA A 297 31.34 -28.23 -35.15
CA ALA A 297 31.16 -29.50 -34.44
C ALA A 297 32.50 -30.09 -33.97
N LEU A 298 33.58 -29.91 -34.75
CA LEU A 298 34.92 -30.41 -34.40
C LEU A 298 35.47 -29.62 -33.21
N GLN A 299 35.36 -28.29 -33.28
CA GLN A 299 35.79 -27.43 -32.19
C GLN A 299 35.06 -27.74 -30.88
N LEU A 300 33.74 -28.02 -30.92
CA LEU A 300 32.99 -28.44 -29.73
C LEU A 300 33.55 -29.72 -29.13
N ARG A 301 33.85 -30.73 -29.94
CA ARG A 301 34.44 -31.98 -29.46
C ARG A 301 35.83 -31.75 -28.85
N LEU A 302 36.67 -30.94 -29.48
CA LEU A 302 38.00 -30.62 -28.97
C LEU A 302 37.92 -29.85 -27.64
N LEU A 303 37.08 -28.82 -27.57
CA LEU A 303 36.88 -27.99 -26.39
C LEU A 303 36.39 -28.82 -25.19
N LEU A 304 35.49 -29.78 -25.44
CA LEU A 304 34.87 -30.60 -24.40
C LEU A 304 35.55 -31.96 -24.22
N GLN A 305 36.66 -32.22 -24.93
CA GLN A 305 37.40 -33.48 -24.89
C GLN A 305 36.51 -34.71 -25.16
N LEU A 306 35.66 -34.63 -26.20
CA LEU A 306 34.77 -35.71 -26.62
C LEU A 306 35.38 -36.51 -27.78
N SER A 307 35.33 -37.84 -27.67
CA SER A 307 35.81 -38.73 -28.73
C SER A 307 34.88 -38.70 -29.95
N GLN A 308 35.47 -38.81 -31.15
CA GLN A 308 34.73 -39.04 -32.40
C GLN A 308 34.49 -40.53 -32.66
N ASN A 309 35.25 -41.41 -32.01
CA ASN A 309 35.28 -42.84 -32.31
C ASN A 309 34.44 -43.68 -31.35
N SER A 310 33.91 -43.06 -30.29
CA SER A 310 33.09 -43.71 -29.29
C SER A 310 31.91 -42.84 -28.90
N PHE A 311 30.87 -43.47 -28.40
CA PHE A 311 29.75 -42.76 -27.82
C PHE A 311 30.19 -42.08 -26.53
N SER A 312 29.86 -40.80 -26.39
CA SER A 312 30.06 -40.05 -25.15
C SER A 312 29.02 -38.96 -25.02
N MET A 313 28.63 -38.67 -23.78
CA MET A 313 27.79 -37.52 -23.46
C MET A 313 28.42 -36.70 -22.35
N VAL A 314 28.16 -35.39 -22.37
CA VAL A 314 28.51 -34.49 -21.27
C VAL A 314 27.32 -33.59 -20.93
N LEU A 315 27.05 -33.47 -19.63
CA LEU A 315 26.07 -32.55 -19.08
C LEU A 315 26.80 -31.33 -18.51
N LEU A 316 26.53 -30.18 -19.10
CA LEU A 316 27.00 -28.87 -18.63
C LEU A 316 25.88 -28.15 -17.89
N ASP A 317 26.20 -27.50 -16.78
CA ASP A 317 25.28 -26.59 -16.12
C ASP A 317 25.12 -25.26 -16.88
N LYS A 318 24.35 -24.31 -16.31
CA LYS A 318 24.13 -23.00 -16.93
C LYS A 318 25.38 -22.11 -16.92
N GLN A 319 26.37 -22.41 -16.10
CA GLN A 319 27.66 -21.72 -16.06
C GLN A 319 28.66 -22.34 -17.04
N GLY A 320 28.26 -23.37 -17.81
CA GLY A 320 29.14 -24.09 -18.72
C GLY A 320 30.09 -25.06 -18.02
N VAL A 321 29.87 -25.36 -16.74
CA VAL A 321 30.69 -26.28 -15.95
C VAL A 321 30.26 -27.71 -16.22
N ASP A 322 31.25 -28.57 -16.48
CA ASP A 322 31.08 -30.01 -16.61
C ASP A 322 30.63 -30.64 -15.30
N LYS A 323 29.42 -31.22 -15.31
CA LYS A 323 28.84 -31.88 -14.13
C LYS A 323 28.95 -33.38 -14.19
N GLN A 324 28.71 -33.96 -15.36
CA GLN A 324 28.65 -35.40 -15.49
C GLN A 324 28.96 -35.80 -16.93
N ARG A 325 29.75 -36.86 -17.07
CA ARG A 325 30.04 -37.52 -18.34
C ARG A 325 29.48 -38.93 -18.35
N TYR A 326 29.04 -39.38 -19.51
CA TYR A 326 28.50 -40.72 -19.73
C TYR A 326 29.15 -41.36 -20.95
N THR A 327 29.60 -42.60 -20.81
CA THR A 327 30.17 -43.40 -21.91
C THR A 327 29.18 -44.43 -22.46
N PHE A 328 27.97 -44.47 -21.91
CA PHE A 328 26.86 -45.33 -22.30
C PHE A 328 25.53 -44.56 -22.14
N PRO A 329 24.44 -44.99 -22.79
CA PRO A 329 23.15 -44.34 -22.68
C PRO A 329 22.60 -44.41 -21.26
N ILE A 330 21.92 -43.36 -20.84
CA ILE A 330 21.38 -43.20 -19.48
C ILE A 330 19.90 -42.80 -19.58
N THR A 331 19.09 -43.18 -18.60
CA THR A 331 17.66 -42.87 -18.61
C THR A 331 17.42 -41.37 -18.45
N ALA A 332 16.29 -40.87 -18.97
CA ALA A 332 15.95 -39.46 -18.79
C ALA A 332 15.76 -39.12 -17.29
N ALA A 333 15.23 -40.06 -16.51
CA ALA A 333 15.07 -39.92 -15.06
C ALA A 333 16.41 -39.70 -14.34
N GLU A 334 17.45 -40.47 -14.67
CA GLU A 334 18.79 -40.29 -14.08
C GLU A 334 19.44 -38.95 -14.48
N ILE A 335 19.21 -38.48 -15.71
CA ILE A 335 19.64 -37.13 -16.12
C ILE A 335 18.93 -36.09 -15.27
N PHE A 336 17.62 -36.26 -15.05
CA PHE A 336 16.81 -35.34 -14.26
C PHE A 336 17.23 -35.30 -12.80
N THR A 337 17.48 -36.46 -12.18
CA THR A 337 17.98 -36.51 -10.80
C THR A 337 19.32 -35.80 -10.67
N THR A 338 20.24 -36.01 -11.62
CA THR A 338 21.55 -35.33 -11.63
C THR A 338 21.41 -33.81 -11.75
N ILE A 339 20.48 -33.34 -12.58
CA ILE A 339 20.21 -31.90 -12.72
C ILE A 339 19.56 -31.34 -11.45
N ASP A 340 18.63 -32.08 -10.85
CA ASP A 340 17.86 -31.65 -9.68
C ASP A 340 18.73 -31.56 -8.41
N THR A 341 19.90 -32.20 -8.37
CA THR A 341 20.89 -31.99 -7.30
C THR A 341 21.71 -30.69 -7.42
N ILE A 342 21.63 -29.97 -8.53
CA ILE A 342 22.37 -28.72 -8.73
C ILE A 342 21.72 -27.60 -7.88
N PRO A 343 22.45 -26.85 -7.04
CA PRO A 343 21.85 -25.83 -6.15
C PRO A 343 20.94 -24.83 -6.87
N LEU A 344 21.41 -24.24 -7.98
CA LEU A 344 20.63 -23.29 -8.80
C LEU A 344 19.34 -23.91 -9.37
N ARG A 345 19.29 -25.23 -9.57
CA ARG A 345 18.09 -25.92 -10.03
C ARG A 345 17.01 -25.96 -8.95
N THR A 346 17.39 -26.02 -7.68
CA THR A 346 16.46 -26.09 -6.55
C THR A 346 15.68 -24.78 -6.42
N GLU A 347 16.35 -23.64 -6.55
CA GLU A 347 15.71 -22.31 -6.57
C GLU A 347 14.77 -22.15 -7.78
N GLU A 348 15.21 -22.60 -8.97
CA GLU A 348 14.38 -22.62 -10.18
C GLU A 348 13.10 -23.45 -9.97
N ALA A 349 13.19 -24.60 -9.29
CA ALA A 349 12.06 -25.49 -9.04
C ALA A 349 10.97 -24.83 -8.17
N VAL A 350 11.36 -24.04 -7.18
CA VAL A 350 10.42 -23.30 -6.32
C VAL A 350 9.63 -22.30 -7.15
N LEU A 351 10.33 -21.49 -7.97
CA LEU A 351 9.70 -20.50 -8.83
C LEU A 351 8.77 -21.13 -9.89
N GLN A 352 9.17 -22.26 -10.47
CA GLN A 352 8.35 -22.99 -11.44
C GLN A 352 7.07 -23.54 -10.81
N LYS A 353 7.15 -24.04 -9.57
CA LYS A 353 5.99 -24.55 -8.82
C LYS A 353 5.01 -23.43 -8.47
N GLU A 354 5.51 -22.26 -8.06
CA GLU A 354 4.70 -21.06 -7.83
C GLU A 354 4.00 -20.59 -9.12
N ALA A 355 4.67 -20.72 -10.27
CA ALA A 355 4.12 -20.43 -11.58
C ALA A 355 3.18 -21.51 -12.15
N GLY A 356 2.91 -22.59 -11.40
CA GLY A 356 2.03 -23.69 -11.84
C GLY A 356 2.56 -24.51 -13.01
N GLN A 357 3.88 -24.51 -13.25
CA GLN A 357 4.48 -25.29 -14.34
C GLN A 357 4.64 -26.74 -13.94
N SER A 358 4.08 -27.63 -14.75
CA SER A 358 4.19 -29.07 -14.56
C SER A 358 4.34 -29.81 -15.89
N CYS A 359 5.07 -30.91 -15.78
CA CYS A 359 5.06 -32.07 -16.66
C CYS A 359 4.69 -33.27 -15.76
#